data_AF-A0A1N7DP54-F1
#
_entry.id   AF-A0A1N7DP54-F1
#
_cell.length_a   1.000
_cell.length_b   1.000
_cell.length_c   1.000
_cell.angle_alpha   90.00
_cell.angle_beta   90.00
_cell.angle_gamma   90.00
#
_symmetry.space_group_name_H-M   'P 1'
#
loop_
_entity.id
_entity.type
_entity.pdbx_description
1 polymer ?
#
loop_
_entity_poly.entity_id
_entity_poly.type
_entity_poly.pdbx_seq_one_letter_code
_entity_poly.pdbx_strand_id
1 'polypeptide(L)' 'MAKLQSSRTGDNGQQVLMLLEGRSCPYCTAGELKRGTYKDNRAVICDHCETPHAQLW' A
#
# COMPACT_ATOMS: atom_id res chain seq x y z
N MET A 1 -10.14 11.91 -31.31
CA MET A 1 -10.73 11.02 -30.29
C MET A 1 -10.50 11.69 -28.94
N ALA A 2 -11.54 12.26 -28.34
CA ALA A 2 -11.45 12.88 -27.02
C ALA A 2 -11.68 11.83 -25.93
N LYS A 3 -10.89 11.85 -24.85
CA LYS A 3 -11.37 11.82 -23.45
C LYS A 3 -10.23 11.65 -22.41
N LEU A 4 -10.23 12.59 -21.46
CA LEU A 4 -9.91 12.47 -20.02
C LEU A 4 -8.45 12.26 -19.57
N GLN A 5 -7.81 13.39 -19.26
CA GLN A 5 -6.99 13.54 -18.06
C GLN A 5 -7.88 13.27 -16.82
N SER A 6 -7.72 12.13 -16.11
CA SER A 6 -8.26 11.95 -14.74
C SER A 6 -7.64 10.82 -13.90
N SER A 7 -6.73 9.98 -14.42
CA SER A 7 -6.36 8.73 -13.71
C SER A 7 -5.13 8.79 -12.80
N ARG A 8 -4.41 9.92 -12.71
CA ARG A 8 -3.05 9.92 -12.11
C ARG A 8 -3.02 9.70 -10.59
N THR A 9 -4.11 9.91 -9.86
CA THR A 9 -4.11 9.74 -8.40
C THR A 9 -4.32 8.28 -7.97
N GLY A 10 -5.09 7.49 -8.74
CA GLY A 10 -5.33 6.07 -8.44
C GLY A 10 -4.18 5.15 -8.86
N ASP A 11 -3.48 5.49 -9.94
CA ASP A 11 -2.40 4.67 -10.52
C ASP A 11 -1.13 4.67 -9.65
N ASN A 12 -0.67 5.86 -9.24
CA ASN A 12 0.54 6.00 -8.42
C ASN A 12 0.40 5.34 -7.04
N GLY A 13 -0.77 5.48 -6.41
CA GLY A 13 -1.01 4.86 -5.11
C GLY A 13 -0.92 3.33 -5.17
N GLN A 14 -1.49 2.74 -6.22
CA GLN A 14 -1.49 1.30 -6.40
C GLN A 14 -0.08 0.78 -6.71
N GLN A 15 0.73 1.54 -7.44
CA GLN A 15 2.15 1.28 -7.66
C GLN A 15 2.97 1.31 -6.36
N VAL A 16 2.70 2.28 -5.46
CA VAL A 16 3.35 2.35 -4.15
C VAL A 16 3.03 1.13 -3.31
N LEU A 17 1.77 0.68 -3.28
CA LEU A 17 1.39 -0.54 -2.55
C LEU A 17 2.07 -1.79 -3.13
N MET A 18 2.20 -1.90 -4.46
CA MET A 18 2.93 -3.00 -5.10
C MET A 18 4.44 -2.99 -4.80
N LEU A 19 5.05 -1.81 -4.73
CA LEU A 19 6.48 -1.67 -4.43
C LEU A 19 6.82 -2.06 -2.98
N LEU A 20 5.88 -1.82 -2.07
CA LEU A 20 6.04 -2.10 -0.64
C LEU A 20 5.65 -3.53 -0.26
N GLU A 21 4.78 -4.19 -1.03
CA GLU A 21 4.43 -5.60 -0.80
C GLU A 21 5.66 -6.53 -0.89
N GLY A 22 5.79 -7.45 0.06
CA GLY A 22 6.89 -8.42 0.17
C GLY A 22 8.18 -7.84 0.73
N ARG A 23 8.23 -6.54 1.07
CA ARG A 23 9.37 -5.94 1.78
C ARG A 23 9.34 -6.35 3.26
N SER A 24 10.52 -6.48 3.87
CA SER A 24 10.62 -6.64 5.33
C SER A 24 10.06 -5.40 6.05
N CYS A 25 9.36 -5.63 7.15
CA CYS A 25 8.84 -4.53 7.96
C CYS A 25 10.01 -3.74 8.59
N PRO A 26 10.04 -2.40 8.50
CA PRO A 26 11.07 -1.60 9.15
C PRO A 26 10.84 -1.46 10.67
N TYR A 27 9.61 -1.72 11.15
CA TYR A 27 9.26 -1.62 12.56
C TYR A 27 9.53 -2.91 13.33
N CYS A 28 9.42 -4.07 12.67
CA CYS A 28 9.74 -5.35 13.26
C CYS A 28 10.59 -6.18 12.29
N THR A 29 11.63 -6.83 12.78
CA THR A 29 12.53 -7.65 11.96
C THR A 29 11.96 -9.03 11.59
N ALA A 30 10.77 -9.36 12.08
CA ALA A 30 10.17 -10.68 11.96
C ALA A 30 9.06 -10.78 10.91
N GLY A 31 8.50 -9.66 10.45
CA GLY A 31 7.35 -9.63 9.56
C GLY A 31 7.63 -9.02 8.19
N GLU A 32 6.71 -9.27 7.27
CA GLU A 32 6.73 -8.75 5.92
C GLU A 32 5.50 -7.87 5.65
N LEU A 33 5.69 -6.90 4.78
CA LEU A 33 4.66 -5.97 4.36
C LEU A 33 3.71 -6.65 3.36
N LYS A 34 2.43 -6.76 3.69
CA LYS A 34 1.39 -7.33 2.82
C LYS A 34 0.29 -6.33 2.51
N ARG A 35 -0.32 -6.45 1.33
CA ARG A 35 -1.52 -5.67 1.01
C ARG A 35 -2.65 -6.04 1.95
N GLY A 36 -3.29 -5.02 2.50
CA GLY A 36 -4.44 -5.13 3.38
C GLY A 36 -5.32 -3.90 3.27
N THR A 37 -6.26 -3.80 4.20
CA THR A 37 -7.16 -2.67 4.32
C THR A 37 -7.02 -2.10 5.73
N TYR A 38 -6.72 -0.82 5.82
CA TYR A 38 -6.65 -0.10 7.09
C TYR A 38 -7.66 1.04 7.06
N LYS A 39 -8.62 1.03 7.99
CA LYS A 39 -9.69 2.04 8.06
C LYS A 39 -10.39 2.27 6.72
N ASP A 40 -10.89 1.20 6.12
CA ASP A 40 -11.57 1.17 4.80
C ASP A 40 -10.70 1.53 3.59
N ASN A 41 -9.44 1.88 3.82
CA ASN A 41 -8.51 2.29 2.79
C ASN A 41 -7.51 1.19 2.46
N ARG A 42 -7.17 1.06 1.17
CA ARG A 42 -6.13 0.12 0.73
C ARG A 42 -4.79 0.55 1.33
N ALA A 43 -4.13 -0.39 1.99
CA ALA A 43 -2.91 -0.16 2.73
C ALA A 43 -1.94 -1.33 2.58
N VAL A 44 -0.69 -1.10 2.96
CA VAL A 44 0.28 -2.15 3.18
C VAL A 44 0.54 -2.23 4.69
N ILE A 45 0.31 -3.41 5.25
CA ILE A 45 0.32 -3.70 6.68
C ILE A 45 1.28 -4.85 6.92
N CYS A 46 2.07 -4.78 7.99
CA CYS A 46 2.91 -5.89 8.39
C CYS A 46 2.07 -7.09 8.85
N ASP A 47 2.39 -8.30 8.38
CA ASP A 47 1.65 -9.51 8.77
C ASP A 47 2.01 -10.04 10.17
N HIS A 48 3.10 -9.57 10.77
CA HIS A 48 3.52 -9.97 12.11
C HIS A 48 3.13 -8.96 13.20
N CYS A 49 3.34 -7.67 12.99
CA CYS A 49 3.11 -6.63 14.00
C CYS A 49 1.89 -5.76 13.70
N GLU A 50 1.14 -6.08 12.64
CA GLU A 50 -0.09 -5.40 12.20
C GLU A 50 0.07 -3.89 12.00
N THR A 51 1.31 -3.43 11.86
CA THR A 51 1.63 -2.00 11.75
C THR A 51 1.40 -1.55 10.31
N PRO A 52 0.53 -0.54 10.08
CA PRO A 52 0.31 0.00 8.75
C PRO A 52 1.51 0.86 8.33
N HIS A 53 2.10 0.55 7.18
CA HIS A 53 3.26 1.28 6.66
C HIS A 53 2.84 2.39 5.69
N ALA A 54 1.84 2.15 4.86
CA ALA A 54 1.34 3.13 3.90
C ALA A 54 -0.13 2.85 3.63
N GLN A 55 -0.94 3.92 3.50
CA GLN A 55 -2.34 3.85 3.11
C GLN A 55 -2.60 4.82 1.96
N LEU A 56 -3.55 4.47 1.09
CA LEU A 56 -4.10 5.37 0.09
C LEU A 56 -5.33 6.07 0.68
N TRP A 57 -5.60 7.31 0.28
CA TRP A 57 -6.72 8.15 0.74
C TRP A 57 -7.50 8.73 -0.43
#